data_AF-A0A9D1R0X6-F1
#
_entry.id   AF-A0A9D1R0X6-F1
#
_cell.length_a   1.000
_cell.length_b   1.000
_cell.length_c   1.000
_cell.angle_alpha   90.00
_cell.angle_beta   90.00
_cell.angle_gamma   90.00
#
_symmetry.space_group_name_H-M   'P 1'
#
loop_
_entity.id
_entity.type
_entity.pdbx_description
1 polymer ?
#
loop_
_entity_poly.entity_id
_entity_poly.type
_entity_poly.pdbx_seq_one_letter_code
_entity_poly.pdbx_strand_id
1 'polypeptide(L)'
;MTDNRSTGWKVPLLFCGVILSVVCLVGLLRGKPEPPAVPGPLLNQARAITINLDADAEGREWKARIASAASGFATAADKDGRLKNLIETSIESGRFDAACTAAVLVRDDTLRDALLARILDAACAQCATLPWGVLAAHGMGDAETKASAHSALTRQWERCHEKNE
;
A
#
# COMPACT_ATOMS: atom_id res chain seq x y z
N MET A 1 9.03 10.99 68.40
CA MET A 1 9.81 11.52 67.27
C MET A 1 9.58 10.61 66.07
N THR A 2 8.60 10.94 65.23
CA THR A 2 8.39 10.25 63.96
C THR A 2 9.04 11.09 62.87
N ASP A 3 10.12 10.56 62.32
CA ASP A 3 10.91 11.16 61.26
C ASP A 3 10.07 11.15 59.97
N ASN A 4 9.66 12.35 59.51
CA ASN A 4 8.82 12.54 58.32
C ASN A 4 9.64 13.12 57.15
N ARG A 5 10.93 12.82 57.06
CA ARG A 5 11.80 13.23 55.93
C ARG A 5 12.13 12.05 55.02
N SER A 6 11.16 11.58 54.24
CA SER A 6 11.44 10.59 53.16
C SER A 6 10.53 10.71 51.93
N THR A 7 9.90 11.85 51.69
CA THR A 7 8.86 12.00 50.64
C THR A 7 9.24 12.88 49.45
N GLY A 8 10.47 13.39 49.36
CA GLY A 8 10.89 14.29 48.26
C GLY A 8 10.97 13.63 46.87
N TRP A 9 11.32 12.35 46.80
CA TRP A 9 11.49 11.61 45.53
C TRP A 9 10.21 10.93 45.02
N LYS A 10 9.24 10.68 45.91
CA LYS A 10 7.97 10.02 45.58
C LYS A 10 7.06 10.93 44.76
N VAL A 11 7.08 12.24 45.05
CA VAL A 11 6.25 13.24 44.36
C VAL A 11 6.61 13.34 42.86
N PRO A 12 7.89 13.44 42.45
CA PRO A 12 8.28 13.38 41.03
C PRO A 12 7.88 12.08 40.33
N LEU A 13 8.04 10.92 40.98
CA LEU A 13 7.70 9.63 40.38
C LEU A 13 6.20 9.45 40.15
N LEU A 14 5.37 9.89 41.11
CA LEU A 14 3.93 9.90 40.94
C LEU A 14 3.51 10.82 39.78
N PHE A 15 4.16 11.98 39.65
CA PHE A 15 3.93 12.89 38.52
C PHE A 15 4.29 12.23 37.17
N CYS A 16 5.45 11.58 37.07
CA CYS A 16 5.84 10.86 35.84
C CYS A 16 4.85 9.75 35.49
N GLY A 17 4.39 8.97 36.47
CA GLY A 17 3.40 7.91 36.26
C GLY A 17 2.05 8.44 35.76
N VAL A 18 1.60 9.58 36.29
CA VAL A 18 0.37 10.25 35.84
C VAL A 18 0.54 10.79 34.40
N ILE A 19 1.66 11.45 34.09
CA ILE A 19 1.92 11.98 32.75
C ILE A 19 1.98 10.85 31.71
N LEU A 20 2.69 9.76 32.01
CA LEU A 20 2.74 8.59 31.13
C LEU A 20 1.35 7.98 30.92
N SER A 21 0.55 7.87 31.98
CA SER A 21 -0.82 7.35 31.88
C SER A 21 -1.71 8.24 31.00
N VAL A 22 -1.61 9.57 31.16
CA VAL A 22 -2.35 10.54 30.34
C VAL A 22 -1.91 10.46 28.88
N VAL A 23 -0.60 10.38 28.61
CA VAL A 23 -0.08 10.24 27.23
C VAL A 23 -0.55 8.94 26.59
N CYS A 24 -0.52 7.81 27.32
CA CYS A 24 -1.04 6.53 26.83
C CYS A 24 -2.56 6.59 26.57
N LEU A 25 -3.34 7.18 27.47
CA LEU A 25 -4.79 7.34 27.30
C LEU A 25 -5.12 8.25 26.12
N VAL A 26 -4.44 9.38 25.98
CA VAL A 26 -4.63 10.30 24.85
C VAL A 26 -4.16 9.64 23.54
N GLY A 27 -3.12 8.82 23.57
CA GLY A 27 -2.68 8.02 22.43
C GLY A 27 -3.73 6.99 21.99
N LEU A 28 -4.38 6.32 22.95
CA LEU A 28 -5.47 5.37 22.67
C LEU A 28 -6.76 6.07 22.20
N LEU A 29 -7.03 7.29 22.69
CA LEU A 29 -8.22 8.08 22.34
C LEU A 29 -8.07 8.87 21.04
N ARG A 30 -6.84 9.10 20.57
CA ARG A 30 -6.58 9.57 19.21
C ARG A 30 -6.87 8.41 18.26
N GLY A 31 -8.14 8.28 17.88
CA GLY A 31 -8.55 7.42 16.76
C GLY A 31 -7.62 7.70 15.57
N LYS A 32 -7.14 6.62 14.93
CA LYS A 32 -6.34 6.75 13.71
C LYS A 32 -7.13 7.64 12.74
N PRO A 33 -6.53 8.72 12.22
CA PRO A 33 -7.22 9.58 11.26
C PRO A 33 -7.73 8.68 10.14
N GLU A 34 -9.04 8.74 9.90
CA GLU A 34 -9.66 7.96 8.84
C GLU A 34 -8.95 8.36 7.54
N PRO A 35 -8.35 7.40 6.81
CA PRO A 35 -7.59 7.73 5.63
C PRO A 35 -8.43 8.57 4.69
N PRO A 36 -7.88 9.65 4.12
CA PRO A 36 -8.61 10.43 3.14
C PRO A 36 -9.07 9.48 2.04
N ALA A 37 -10.38 9.45 1.80
CA ALA A 37 -10.93 8.62 0.75
C ALA A 37 -10.29 9.04 -0.58
N VAL A 38 -9.90 8.06 -1.40
CA VAL A 38 -9.40 8.31 -2.77
C VAL A 38 -10.41 9.20 -3.49
N PRO A 39 -9.97 10.25 -4.22
CA PRO A 39 -10.89 11.16 -4.90
C PRO A 39 -11.88 10.41 -5.78
N GLY A 40 -13.17 10.75 -5.68
CA GLY A 40 -14.24 10.08 -6.44
C GLY A 40 -13.98 9.98 -7.95
N PRO A 41 -13.49 11.04 -8.63
CA PRO A 41 -13.15 10.96 -10.05
C PRO A 41 -12.05 9.95 -10.35
N LEU A 42 -10.99 9.91 -9.55
CA LEU A 42 -9.89 8.96 -9.69
C LEU A 42 -10.36 7.52 -9.44
N LEU A 43 -11.21 7.32 -8.43
CA LEU A 43 -11.81 6.01 -8.15
C LEU A 43 -12.68 5.53 -9.33
N ASN A 44 -13.41 6.43 -9.98
CA ASN A 44 -14.20 6.10 -11.17
C ASN A 44 -13.31 5.73 -12.36
N GLN A 45 -12.19 6.42 -12.57
CA GLN A 45 -11.21 6.05 -13.60
C GLN A 45 -10.64 4.65 -13.33
N ALA A 46 -10.29 4.34 -12.08
CA ALA A 46 -9.79 3.02 -11.72
C ALA A 46 -10.84 1.92 -11.92
N ARG A 47 -12.11 2.17 -11.57
CA ARG A 47 -13.22 1.23 -11.80
C ARG A 47 -13.52 0.98 -13.27
N ALA A 48 -13.21 1.93 -14.15
CA ALA A 48 -13.39 1.78 -15.59
C ALA A 48 -12.31 0.92 -16.24
N ILE A 49 -11.20 0.63 -15.54
CA ILE A 49 -10.13 -0.22 -16.06
C ILE A 49 -10.64 -1.65 -16.16
N THR A 50 -10.61 -2.18 -17.39
CA THR A 50 -10.80 -3.61 -17.66
C THR A 50 -9.46 -4.19 -18.05
N ILE A 51 -8.90 -5.06 -17.22
CA ILE A 51 -7.66 -5.77 -17.54
C ILE A 51 -7.98 -6.88 -18.54
N ASN A 52 -7.56 -6.70 -19.79
CA ASN A 52 -7.68 -7.71 -20.84
C ASN A 52 -6.31 -7.93 -21.52
N LEU A 53 -5.52 -8.85 -20.97
CA LEU A 53 -4.22 -9.21 -21.54
C LEU A 53 -4.36 -9.92 -22.90
N ASP A 54 -5.53 -10.42 -23.30
CA ASP A 54 -5.69 -11.09 -24.59
C ASP A 54 -5.88 -10.13 -25.78
N ALA A 55 -6.09 -8.84 -25.50
CA ALA A 55 -6.44 -7.82 -26.49
C ALA A 55 -5.38 -7.66 -27.60
N ASP A 56 -4.10 -7.84 -27.28
CA ASP A 56 -2.99 -7.69 -28.23
C ASP A 56 -1.93 -8.80 -28.06
N ALA A 57 -0.97 -8.85 -28.98
CA ALA A 57 0.06 -9.89 -28.98
C ALA A 57 0.98 -9.80 -27.76
N GLU A 58 1.36 -8.58 -27.36
CA GLU A 58 2.27 -8.35 -26.24
C GLU A 58 1.60 -8.74 -24.92
N GLY A 59 0.32 -8.40 -24.73
CA GLY A 59 -0.48 -8.81 -23.59
C GLY A 59 -0.61 -10.33 -23.50
N ARG A 60 -0.79 -11.03 -24.63
CA ARG A 60 -0.83 -12.50 -24.63
C ARG A 60 0.51 -13.11 -24.20
N GLU A 61 1.62 -12.50 -24.60
CA GLU A 61 2.95 -12.90 -24.11
C GLU A 61 3.08 -12.69 -22.60
N TRP A 62 2.66 -11.53 -22.08
CA TRP A 62 2.64 -11.27 -20.63
C TRP A 62 1.78 -12.27 -19.88
N LYS A 63 0.56 -12.54 -20.37
CA LYS A 63 -0.34 -13.54 -19.81
C LYS A 63 0.30 -14.92 -19.77
N ALA A 64 0.97 -15.34 -20.85
CA ALA A 64 1.68 -16.61 -20.91
C ALA A 64 2.83 -16.68 -19.91
N ARG A 65 3.62 -15.60 -19.78
CA ARG A 65 4.71 -15.50 -18.79
C ARG A 65 4.17 -15.58 -17.35
N ILE A 66 3.11 -14.85 -17.04
CA ILE A 66 2.46 -14.88 -15.71
C ILE A 66 1.92 -16.28 -15.40
N ALA A 67 1.20 -16.90 -16.34
CA ALA A 67 0.69 -18.25 -16.17
C ALA A 67 1.82 -19.26 -15.98
N SER A 68 2.93 -19.13 -16.72
CA SER A 68 4.12 -19.97 -16.57
C SER A 68 4.81 -19.77 -15.22
N ALA A 69 4.85 -18.54 -14.68
CA ALA A 69 5.46 -18.26 -13.39
C ALA A 69 4.65 -18.82 -12.21
N ALA A 70 3.32 -18.73 -12.29
CA ALA A 70 2.41 -19.19 -11.23
C ALA A 70 2.14 -20.71 -11.26
N SER A 71 2.41 -21.40 -12.38
CA SER A 71 2.08 -22.81 -12.56
C SER A 71 3.24 -23.77 -12.24
N GLY A 72 2.99 -25.07 -12.38
CA GLY A 72 3.96 -26.15 -12.14
C GLY A 72 4.03 -26.63 -10.69
N PHE A 73 4.96 -27.56 -10.44
CA PHE A 73 5.14 -28.26 -9.16
C PHE A 73 6.15 -27.59 -8.21
N ALA A 74 6.63 -26.38 -8.53
CA ALA A 74 7.53 -25.63 -7.67
C ALA A 74 6.85 -25.19 -6.37
N THR A 75 7.66 -24.86 -5.36
CA THR A 75 7.15 -24.39 -4.06
C THR A 75 6.43 -23.04 -4.20
N ALA A 76 5.64 -22.66 -3.20
CA ALA A 76 4.99 -21.35 -3.17
C ALA A 76 6.02 -20.21 -3.24
N ALA A 77 7.12 -20.32 -2.47
CA ALA A 77 8.18 -19.32 -2.45
C ALA A 77 8.87 -19.17 -3.81
N ASP A 78 9.12 -20.28 -4.52
CA ASP A 78 9.73 -20.23 -5.86
C ASP A 78 8.80 -19.54 -6.87
N LYS A 79 7.50 -19.81 -6.79
CA LYS A 79 6.48 -19.17 -7.65
C LYS A 79 6.38 -17.68 -7.36
N ASP A 80 6.31 -17.32 -6.09
CA ASP A 80 6.28 -15.93 -5.65
C ASP A 80 7.55 -15.18 -6.08
N GLY A 81 8.72 -15.82 -6.02
CA GLY A 81 9.97 -15.26 -6.53
C GLY A 81 9.95 -15.01 -8.05
N ARG A 82 9.37 -15.91 -8.84
CA ARG A 82 9.20 -15.72 -10.30
C ARG A 82 8.20 -14.60 -10.61
N LEU A 83 7.09 -14.56 -9.87
CA LEU A 83 6.07 -13.52 -10.01
C LEU A 83 6.63 -12.15 -9.63
N LYS A 84 7.41 -12.05 -8.55
CA LYS A 84 8.14 -10.83 -8.17
C LYS A 84 8.96 -10.28 -9.34
N ASN A 85 9.78 -11.13 -9.96
CA ASN A 85 10.62 -10.69 -11.08
C ASN A 85 9.77 -10.21 -12.27
N LEU A 86 8.67 -10.90 -12.59
CA LEU A 86 7.74 -10.46 -13.65
C LEU A 86 7.05 -9.13 -13.31
N ILE A 87 6.69 -8.91 -12.05
CA ILE A 87 6.09 -7.65 -11.59
C ILE A 87 7.10 -6.51 -11.77
N GLU A 88 8.36 -6.71 -11.36
CA GLU A 88 9.41 -5.71 -11.56
C GLU A 88 9.62 -5.39 -13.04
N THR A 89 9.72 -6.39 -13.91
CA THR A 89 9.86 -6.16 -15.37
C THR A 89 8.62 -5.51 -16.00
N SER A 90 7.42 -5.84 -15.52
CA SER A 90 6.18 -5.23 -16.05
C SER A 90 6.04 -3.77 -15.60
N ILE A 91 6.48 -3.42 -14.39
CA ILE A 91 6.58 -2.01 -13.96
C ILE A 91 7.56 -1.25 -14.86
N GLU A 92 8.74 -1.81 -15.12
CA GLU A 92 9.77 -1.17 -15.97
C GLU A 92 9.31 -0.93 -17.41
N SER A 93 8.46 -1.81 -17.94
CA SER A 93 7.86 -1.68 -19.27
C SER A 93 6.57 -0.85 -19.30
N GLY A 94 6.13 -0.31 -18.15
CA GLY A 94 4.87 0.44 -18.03
C GLY A 94 3.60 -0.41 -18.16
N ARG A 95 3.73 -1.74 -18.10
CA ARG A 95 2.65 -2.73 -18.19
C ARG A 95 2.01 -2.98 -16.82
N PHE A 96 1.34 -1.95 -16.31
CA PHE A 96 0.64 -2.01 -15.02
C PHE A 96 -0.50 -3.03 -14.99
N ASP A 97 -1.11 -3.32 -16.14
CA ASP A 97 -2.08 -4.39 -16.33
C ASP A 97 -1.48 -5.77 -15.99
N ALA A 98 -0.30 -6.07 -16.51
CA ALA A 98 0.44 -7.29 -16.22
C ALA A 98 0.94 -7.32 -14.77
N ALA A 99 1.46 -6.20 -14.26
CA ALA A 99 1.96 -6.09 -12.90
C ALA A 99 0.87 -6.38 -11.86
N CYS A 100 -0.30 -5.74 -11.99
CA CYS A 100 -1.44 -5.96 -11.09
C CYS A 100 -1.97 -7.40 -11.20
N THR A 101 -2.01 -7.98 -12.42
CA THR A 101 -2.45 -9.37 -12.62
C THR A 101 -1.49 -10.37 -11.98
N ALA A 102 -0.18 -10.12 -12.06
CA ALA A 102 0.80 -10.99 -11.43
C ALA A 102 0.78 -10.85 -9.90
N ALA A 103 0.59 -9.64 -9.37
CA ALA A 103 0.58 -9.37 -7.93
C ALA A 103 -0.52 -10.14 -7.18
N VAL A 104 -1.71 -10.29 -7.78
CA VAL A 104 -2.81 -11.04 -7.14
C VAL A 104 -2.54 -12.55 -7.04
N LEU A 105 -1.55 -13.07 -7.77
CA LEU A 105 -1.16 -14.48 -7.71
C LEU A 105 -0.08 -14.77 -6.66
N VAL A 106 0.52 -13.72 -6.08
CA VAL A 106 1.52 -13.85 -5.01
C VAL A 106 0.84 -14.33 -3.73
N ARG A 107 1.37 -15.43 -3.17
CA ARG A 107 0.78 -16.10 -2.01
C ARG A 107 1.22 -15.51 -0.68
N ASP A 108 2.49 -15.11 -0.59
CA ASP A 108 2.99 -14.41 0.58
C ASP A 108 2.36 -13.00 0.66
N ASP A 109 1.54 -12.77 1.68
CA ASP A 109 0.82 -11.51 1.87
C ASP A 109 1.76 -10.32 2.09
N THR A 110 2.87 -10.53 2.80
CA THR A 110 3.85 -9.47 3.09
C THR A 110 4.59 -9.06 1.82
N LEU A 111 5.01 -10.04 1.02
CA LEU A 111 5.62 -9.80 -0.27
C LEU A 111 4.62 -9.17 -1.25
N ARG A 112 3.37 -9.64 -1.27
CA ARG A 112 2.32 -9.08 -2.13
C ARG A 112 2.08 -7.62 -1.80
N ASP A 113 1.90 -7.27 -0.53
CA ASP A 113 1.67 -5.88 -0.13
C ASP A 113 2.87 -4.98 -0.46
N ALA A 114 4.11 -5.48 -0.29
CA ALA A 114 5.32 -4.75 -0.69
C ALA A 114 5.39 -4.54 -2.21
N LEU A 115 4.99 -5.52 -3.01
CA LEU A 115 4.93 -5.43 -4.47
C LEU A 115 3.83 -4.47 -4.93
N LEU A 116 2.65 -4.50 -4.32
CA LEU A 116 1.57 -3.57 -4.58
C LEU A 116 1.97 -2.13 -4.23
N ALA A 117 2.72 -1.92 -3.15
CA ALA A 117 3.27 -0.60 -2.81
C ALA A 117 4.22 -0.11 -3.90
N ARG A 118 5.07 -0.99 -4.43
CA ARG A 118 5.99 -0.66 -5.53
C ARG A 118 5.26 -0.34 -6.83
N ILE A 119 4.18 -1.06 -7.15
CA ILE A 119 3.30 -0.76 -8.30
C ILE A 119 2.67 0.62 -8.11
N LEU A 120 2.17 0.94 -6.92
CA LEU A 120 1.58 2.23 -6.60
C LEU A 120 2.59 3.36 -6.79
N ASP A 121 3.79 3.22 -6.24
CA ASP A 121 4.83 4.25 -6.34
C ASP A 121 5.20 4.53 -7.80
N ALA A 122 5.34 3.48 -8.60
CA ALA A 122 5.59 3.62 -10.04
C ALA A 122 4.39 4.25 -10.78
N ALA A 123 3.16 3.86 -10.45
CA ALA A 123 1.95 4.42 -11.04
C ALA A 123 1.74 5.90 -10.69
N CYS A 124 2.23 6.33 -9.52
CA CYS A 124 2.19 7.73 -9.09
C CYS A 124 3.17 8.64 -9.87
N ALA A 125 4.10 8.09 -10.64
CA ALA A 125 5.07 8.88 -11.40
C ALA A 125 4.42 9.76 -12.48
N GLN A 126 3.28 9.34 -13.05
CA GLN A 126 2.59 10.05 -14.13
C GLN A 126 1.09 10.14 -13.87
N CYS A 127 0.48 11.28 -14.22
CA CYS A 127 -0.94 11.51 -13.99
C CYS A 127 -1.85 10.49 -14.68
N ALA A 128 -1.48 10.04 -15.88
CA ALA A 128 -2.24 9.06 -16.66
C ALA A 128 -2.25 7.66 -16.02
N THR A 129 -1.26 7.34 -15.19
CA THR A 129 -1.10 6.02 -14.59
C THR A 129 -1.65 5.92 -13.17
N LEU A 130 -2.04 7.03 -12.53
CA LEU A 130 -2.61 7.03 -11.17
C LEU A 130 -3.73 6.01 -10.95
N PRO A 131 -4.67 5.79 -11.90
CA PRO A 131 -5.71 4.79 -11.73
C PRO A 131 -5.16 3.39 -11.40
N TRP A 132 -4.02 3.00 -11.97
CA TRP A 132 -3.36 1.73 -11.64
C TRP A 132 -2.86 1.68 -10.19
N GLY A 133 -2.43 2.80 -9.64
CA GLY A 133 -2.06 2.90 -8.22
C GLY A 133 -3.25 2.68 -7.29
N VAL A 134 -4.47 3.07 -7.71
CA VAL A 134 -5.71 2.78 -6.96
C VAL A 134 -6.00 1.27 -6.96
N LEU A 135 -5.85 0.60 -8.11
CA LEU A 135 -5.98 -0.85 -8.19
C LEU A 135 -4.97 -1.56 -7.26
N ALA A 136 -3.72 -1.09 -7.26
CA ALA A 136 -2.70 -1.63 -6.38
C ALA A 136 -3.03 -1.42 -4.89
N ALA A 137 -3.43 -0.20 -4.51
CA ALA A 137 -3.86 0.12 -3.15
C ALA A 137 -5.07 -0.71 -2.70
N HIS A 138 -5.98 -1.03 -3.63
CA HIS A 138 -7.16 -1.84 -3.32
C HIS A 138 -6.79 -3.25 -2.89
N GLY A 139 -5.78 -3.85 -3.54
CA GLY A 139 -5.30 -5.20 -3.28
C GLY A 139 -4.45 -5.37 -2.01
N MET A 140 -4.05 -4.27 -1.36
CA MET A 140 -3.27 -4.31 -0.12
C MET A 140 -4.12 -4.84 1.04
N GLY A 141 -3.56 -5.76 1.81
CA GLY A 141 -4.22 -6.38 2.96
C GLY A 141 -4.18 -5.53 4.22
N ASP A 142 -3.04 -4.88 4.49
CA ASP A 142 -2.87 -4.07 5.69
C ASP A 142 -3.60 -2.71 5.62
N ALA A 143 -4.40 -2.42 6.66
CA ALA A 143 -5.24 -1.22 6.71
C ALA A 143 -4.43 0.07 6.82
N GLU A 144 -3.28 0.05 7.50
CA GLU A 144 -2.42 1.23 7.68
C GLU A 144 -1.63 1.54 6.40
N THR A 145 -1.18 0.50 5.72
CA THR A 145 -0.54 0.58 4.40
C THR A 145 -1.52 1.11 3.36
N LYS A 146 -2.75 0.59 3.36
CA LYS A 146 -3.83 1.07 2.48
C LYS A 146 -4.20 2.53 2.74
N ALA A 147 -4.26 2.92 4.01
CA ALA A 147 -4.48 4.30 4.42
C ALA A 147 -3.39 5.25 3.87
N SER A 148 -2.14 4.84 4.03
CA SER A 148 -0.98 5.58 3.53
C SER A 148 -0.99 5.68 2.00
N ALA A 149 -1.29 4.58 1.31
CA ALA A 149 -1.45 4.50 -0.13
C ALA A 149 -2.55 5.46 -0.65
N HIS A 150 -3.73 5.46 -0.04
CA HIS A 150 -4.81 6.39 -0.40
C HIS A 150 -4.38 7.85 -0.24
N SER A 151 -3.70 8.19 0.87
CA SER A 151 -3.21 9.55 1.07
C SER A 151 -2.15 9.96 0.03
N ALA A 152 -1.30 9.04 -0.42
CA ALA A 152 -0.32 9.30 -1.47
C ALA A 152 -1.01 9.55 -2.82
N LEU A 153 -2.02 8.74 -3.16
CA LEU A 153 -2.83 8.89 -4.36
C LEU A 153 -3.58 10.23 -4.38
N THR A 154 -4.19 10.63 -3.27
CA THR A 154 -4.89 11.92 -3.14
C THR A 154 -3.93 13.08 -3.38
N ARG A 155 -2.77 13.11 -2.70
CA ARG A 155 -1.77 14.17 -2.89
C ARG A 155 -1.28 14.26 -4.32
N GLN A 156 -1.06 13.12 -4.98
CA GLN A 156 -0.59 13.11 -6.36
C GLN A 156 -1.70 13.54 -7.33
N TRP A 157 -2.96 13.15 -7.06
CA TRP A 157 -4.11 13.60 -7.83
C TRP A 157 -4.29 15.11 -7.80
N GLU A 158 -4.18 15.72 -6.62
CA GLU A 158 -4.21 17.17 -6.41
C GLU A 158 -3.12 17.84 -7.26
N ARG A 159 -1.86 17.41 -7.15
CA ARG A 159 -0.76 17.96 -7.97
C ARG A 159 -0.98 17.85 -9.48
N CYS A 160 -1.65 16.80 -9.93
CA CYS A 160 -1.97 16.60 -11.34
C CYS A 160 -3.04 17.57 -11.86
N HIS A 161 -3.90 18.09 -10.97
CA HIS A 161 -5.04 18.94 -11.33
C HIS A 161 -4.86 20.41 -10.93
N GLU A 162 -4.02 20.73 -9.93
CA GLU A 162 -3.62 22.10 -9.57
C GLU A 162 -2.85 22.81 -10.69
N LYS A 163 -2.34 22.08 -11.70
CA LYS A 163 -1.68 22.65 -12.89
C LYS A 163 -2.61 22.94 -14.06
N ASN A 164 -3.90 22.63 -13.93
CA ASN A 164 -4.91 22.82 -14.98
C ASN A 164 -5.88 23.99 -14.70
N GLU A 165 -5.59 24.83 -13.69
CA GLU A 165 -6.20 26.15 -13.49
C GLU A 165 -5.17 27.25 -13.78
#